data_AF-W9WNN0-F1
#
_entry.id   AF-W9WNN0-F1
#
_cell.length_a   1.000
_cell.length_b   1.000
_cell.length_c   1.000
_cell.angle_alpha   90.00
_cell.angle_beta   90.00
_cell.angle_gamma   90.00
#
_symmetry.space_group_name_H-M   'P 1'
#
loop_
_entity.id
_entity.type
_entity.pdbx_description
1 polymer ?
#
loop_
_entity_poly.entity_id
_entity_poly.type
_entity_poly.pdbx_seq_one_letter_code
_entity_poly.pdbx_strand_id
1 'polypeptide(L)' 'MYRDAAVKEELRKRAPNLRADIDSMAFHAFSGSIENNVKKSMTFLKESPLVRESLKPSIRGFVFDLHSGELKEVKL' A
#
# COMPACT_ATOMS: atom_id res chain seq x y z
N MET A 1 6.73 -3.40 11.78
CA MET A 1 5.57 -2.82 11.09
C MET A 1 5.97 -1.44 10.62
N TYR A 2 6.07 -1.19 9.31
CA TYR A 2 6.49 0.09 8.76
C TYR A 2 5.38 1.12 9.00
N ARG A 3 5.50 1.89 10.08
CA ARG A 3 4.53 2.91 10.47
C ARG A 3 5.04 4.24 9.93
N ASP A 4 4.17 4.99 9.27
CA ASP A 4 4.44 6.33 8.73
C ASP A 4 5.18 7.22 9.73
N ALA A 5 4.76 7.19 11.00
CA ALA A 5 5.40 7.90 12.11
C ALA A 5 6.86 7.50 12.35
N ALA A 6 7.19 6.21 12.27
CA ALA A 6 8.55 5.71 12.51
C ALA A 6 9.50 6.14 11.37
N VAL A 7 9.01 6.14 10.12
CA VAL A 7 9.77 6.63 8.97
C VAL A 7 10.02 8.13 9.11
N LYS A 8 8.98 8.91 9.42
CA LYS A 8 9.09 10.36 9.64
C LYS A 8 10.03 10.69 10.80
N GLU A 9 9.97 9.96 11.90
CA GLU A 9 10.87 10.16 13.04
C GLU A 9 12.35 10.01 12.63
N GLU A 10 12.66 8.94 11.89
CA GLU A 10 14.02 8.69 11.44
C GLU A 10 14.51 9.73 10.43
N LEU A 11 13.64 10.18 9.52
CA LEU A 11 13.97 11.23 8.56
C LEU A 11 14.26 12.56 9.27
N ARG A 12 13.50 12.93 10.30
CA ARG A 12 13.74 14.17 11.07
C ARG A 12 15.09 14.15 11.80
N LYS A 13 15.59 12.98 12.22
CA LYS A 13 16.92 12.85 12.83
C LYS A 13 18.03 13.13 11.82
N ARG A 14 17.84 12.71 10.56
CA ARG A 14 18.84 12.82 9.48
C ARG A 14 18.81 14.16 8.75
N ALA A 15 17.64 14.79 8.67
CA ALA A 15 17.42 16.07 8.00
C ALA A 15 16.53 16.99 8.84
N PRO A 16 17.02 17.50 9.99
CA PRO A 16 16.21 18.30 10.90
C PRO A 16 15.70 19.62 10.28
N ASN A 17 16.42 20.16 9.30
CA ASN A 17 16.04 21.35 8.55
C ASN A 17 14.84 21.14 7.59
N LEU A 18 14.44 19.89 7.33
CA LEU A 18 13.33 19.55 6.43
C LEU A 18 12.07 19.09 7.19
N ARG A 19 11.95 19.42 8.48
CA ARG A 19 10.89 18.88 9.33
C ARG A 19 9.47 19.12 8.80
N ALA A 20 9.18 20.34 8.34
CA ALA A 20 7.85 20.68 7.81
C ALA A 20 7.50 19.84 6.58
N ASP A 21 8.46 19.65 5.67
CA ASP A 21 8.28 18.83 4.48
C ASP A 21 8.05 17.37 4.86
N ILE A 22 8.86 16.82 5.77
CA ILE A 22 8.73 15.45 6.28
C ILE A 22 7.35 15.23 6.93
N ASP A 23 6.83 16.22 7.65
CA ASP A 23 5.53 16.13 8.34
C ASP A 23 4.38 16.03 7.33
N SER A 24 4.50 16.69 6.18
CA SER A 24 3.52 16.71 5.10
C SER A 24 3.50 15.45 4.22
N MET A 25 4.57 14.65 4.24
CA MET A 25 4.66 13.43 3.42
C MET A 25 3.65 12.37 3.87
N ALA A 26 3.15 11.56 2.94
CA ALA A 26 2.36 10.37 3.24
C ALA A 26 3.08 9.14 2.67
N PHE A 27 3.53 8.23 3.54
CA PHE A 27 4.21 6.99 3.14
C PHE A 27 3.23 5.83 2.89
N HIS A 28 1.92 6.07 3.02
CA HIS A 28 0.85 5.11 2.74
C HIS A 28 1.07 3.72 3.35
N ALA A 29 1.58 3.71 4.59
CA ALA A 29 1.78 2.50 5.37
C ALA A 29 0.46 1.71 5.50
N PHE A 30 0.51 0.40 5.27
CA PHE A 30 -0.62 -0.48 5.50
C PHE A 30 -0.57 -1.10 6.90
N SER A 31 -1.75 -1.38 7.45
CA SER A 31 -1.93 -2.10 8.70
C SER A 31 -2.67 -3.42 8.47
N GLY A 32 -2.42 -4.39 9.36
CA GLY A 32 -2.97 -5.74 9.24
C GLY A 32 -2.17 -6.64 8.31
N SER A 33 -2.84 -7.60 7.66
CA SER A 33 -2.21 -8.54 6.74
C SER A 33 -1.97 -7.92 5.36
N ILE A 34 -0.96 -8.45 4.65
CA ILE A 34 -0.68 -8.10 3.25
C ILE A 34 -1.91 -8.40 2.39
N GLU A 35 -2.58 -9.54 2.62
CA GLU A 35 -3.82 -9.90 1.91
C GLU A 35 -4.91 -8.84 2.07
N ASN A 36 -5.13 -8.32 3.27
CA ASN A 36 -6.13 -7.27 3.50
C ASN A 36 -5.76 -5.97 2.78
N ASN A 37 -4.46 -5.65 2.67
CA ASN A 37 -4.02 -4.49 1.89
C ASN A 37 -4.28 -4.70 0.38
N VAL A 38 -3.99 -5.89 -0.14
CA VAL A 38 -4.30 -6.26 -1.54
C VAL A 38 -5.81 -6.15 -1.80
N LYS A 39 -6.65 -6.68 -0.91
CA LYS A 39 -8.12 -6.56 -1.04
C LYS A 39 -8.57 -5.10 -1.08
N LYS A 40 -8.07 -4.24 -0.18
CA LYS A 40 -8.37 -2.80 -0.18
C LYS A 40 -8.00 -2.14 -1.51
N SER A 41 -6.83 -2.44 -2.05
CA SER A 41 -6.39 -1.91 -3.36
C SER A 41 -7.27 -2.38 -4.51
N MET A 42 -7.66 -3.67 -4.52
CA MET A 42 -8.59 -4.19 -5.53
C MET A 42 -9.96 -3.53 -5.45
N THR A 43 -10.51 -3.35 -4.25
CA THR A 43 -11.78 -2.66 -4.02
C THR A 43 -11.70 -1.22 -4.50
N PHE A 44 -10.66 -0.48 -4.10
CA PHE A 44 -10.43 0.90 -4.54
C PHE A 44 -10.44 1.04 -6.07
N LEU A 45 -9.76 0.13 -6.78
CA LEU A 45 -9.75 0.15 -8.24
C LEU A 45 -11.10 -0.24 -8.88
N LYS A 46 -11.83 -1.20 -8.29
CA LYS A 46 -13.15 -1.60 -8.76
C LYS A 46 -14.21 -0.52 -8.50
N GLU A 47 -14.09 0.25 -7.44
CA GLU A 47 -15.01 1.35 -7.10
C GLU A 47 -14.69 2.64 -7.86
N SER A 48 -13.46 2.79 -8.35
CA SER A 48 -13.04 4.00 -9.05
C SER A 48 -13.86 4.25 -10.32
N PRO A 49 -14.43 5.47 -10.50
CA PRO A 49 -15.08 5.86 -11.75
C PRO A 49 -14.07 6.13 -12.88
N LEU A 50 -12.78 6.21 -12.55
CA LEU A 50 -11.70 6.41 -13.53
C LEU A 50 -11.27 5.09 -14.21
N VAL A 51 -11.70 3.96 -13.67
CA VAL A 51 -11.44 2.64 -14.24
C VAL A 51 -12.64 2.24 -15.10
N ARG A 52 -12.39 1.89 -16.37
CA ARG A 52 -13.44 1.46 -17.30
C ARG A 52 -14.18 0.26 -16.74
N GLU A 53 -15.52 0.28 -16.81
CA GLU A 53 -16.38 -0.79 -16.31
C GLU A 53 -16.01 -2.17 -16.88
N SER A 54 -15.63 -2.23 -18.16
CA SER A 54 -15.21 -3.48 -18.81
C SER A 54 -13.92 -4.08 -18.23
N LEU A 55 -13.08 -3.30 -17.55
CA LEU A 55 -11.83 -3.78 -16.94
C LEU A 55 -12.01 -4.24 -15.50
N LYS A 56 -13.06 -3.77 -14.81
CA LYS A 56 -13.28 -4.07 -13.38
C LYS A 56 -13.42 -5.57 -13.08
N PRO A 57 -14.07 -6.40 -13.92
CA PRO A 57 -14.12 -7.85 -13.73
C PRO A 57 -12.72 -8.50 -13.81
N SER A 58 -11.80 -7.93 -14.60
CA SER A 58 -10.46 -8.47 -14.81
C SER A 58 -9.44 -8.08 -13.73
N ILE A 59 -9.80 -7.20 -12.78
CA ILE A 59 -8.93 -6.83 -11.66
C ILE A 59 -8.74 -8.03 -10.73
N ARG A 60 -7.48 -8.45 -10.59
CA ARG A 60 -7.01 -9.55 -9.74
C ARG A 60 -5.89 -9.03 -8.82
N GLY A 61 -5.78 -9.60 -7.63
CA GLY A 61 -4.74 -9.27 -6.66
C GLY A 61 -3.98 -10.52 -6.25
N PHE A 62 -2.70 -10.33 -5.91
CA PHE A 62 -1.81 -11.43 -5.56
C PHE A 62 -0.90 -11.03 -4.40
N VAL A 63 -0.50 -12.02 -3.60
CA VAL A 63 0.59 -11.92 -2.63
C VAL A 63 1.73 -12.77 -3.16
N PHE A 64 2.91 -12.18 -3.24
CA PHE A 64 4.14 -12.87 -3.58
C PHE A 64 4.88 -13.25 -2.30
N ASP A 65 5.17 -14.54 -2.13
CA ASP A 65 5.97 -15.05 -1.01
C ASP A 65 7.47 -14.98 -1.39
N LEU A 66 8.24 -14.18 -0.65
CA LEU A 66 9.66 -13.98 -0.93
C LEU A 66 10.54 -15.21 -0.60
N HIS A 67 10.06 -16.14 0.23
CA HIS A 67 10.83 -17.32 0.62
C HIS A 67 10.60 -18.47 -0.35
N SER A 68 9.34 -18.72 -0.71
CA SER A 68 8.99 -19.81 -1.62
C SER A 68 8.99 -19.40 -3.10
N GLY A 69 8.89 -18.11 -3.40
CA GLY A 69 8.71 -17.60 -4.77
C GLY A 69 7.30 -17.83 -5.32
N GLU A 70 6.36 -18.28 -4.48
CA GLU A 70 4.99 -18.55 -4.91
C GLU A 70 4.18 -17.26 -5.04
N LEU A 71 3.34 -17.19 -6.07
CA LEU A 71 2.35 -16.14 -6.26
C LEU A 71 0.96 -16.68 -5.90
N LYS A 72 0.38 -16.18 -4.80
CA LYS A 72 -0.94 -16.60 -4.30
C LYS A 72 -1.98 -15.56 -4.66
N GLU A 73 -3.01 -15.97 -5.39
CA GLU A 73 -4.11 -15.08 -5.73
C GLU A 73 -4.98 -14.79 -4.50
N VAL A 74 -5.28 -13.52 -4.29
CA VAL A 74 -6.20 -13.05 -3.25
C VAL A 74 -7.59 -12.92 -3.86
N LYS A 75 -8.55 -13.66 -3.31
CA LYS A 75 -9.96 -13.52 -3.67
C LYS A 75 -10.59 -12.42 -2.81
N LEU A 76 -11.36 -11.53 -3.45
CA LEU A 76 -12.15 -10.52 -2.73
C LEU A 76 -13.16 -11.22 -1.83
#